data_AF-A0A2G9U755-F1
#
_entry.id   AF-A0A2G9U755-F1
#
_cell.length_a   1.000
_cell.length_b   1.000
_cell.length_c   1.000
_cell.angle_alpha   90.00
_cell.angle_beta   90.00
_cell.angle_gamma   90.00
#
_symmetry.space_group_name_H-M   'P 1'
#
loop_
_entity.id
_entity.type
_entity.pdbx_description
1 polymer ?
#
loop_
_entity_poly.entity_id
_entity_poly.type
_entity_poly.pdbx_seq_one_letter_code
_entity_poly.pdbx_strand_id
1 'polypeptide(L)'
;MARYRQALTLSFFLKFFLEVAEALNVKNIDDKHEITSIGQDIPEGLIATQLYQEVPADQPAHDPVGRAIPHVSGMKHVTGEAIYCDDIQVA
;
A
#
# COMPACT_ATOMS: atom_id res chain seq x y z
N MET A 1 -9.33 9.81 20.43
CA MET A 1 -10.36 9.83 19.37
C MET A 1 -11.69 9.21 19.83
N ALA A 2 -12.34 9.77 20.88
CA ALA A 2 -13.57 9.16 21.42
C ALA A 2 -14.79 9.29 20.48
N ARG A 3 -15.00 10.49 19.90
CA ARG A 3 -16.10 10.75 18.94
C ARG A 3 -15.99 9.88 17.68
N TYR A 4 -14.78 9.67 17.18
CA TYR A 4 -14.54 8.80 16.02
C TYR A 4 -14.99 7.36 16.30
N ARG A 5 -14.65 6.80 17.48
CA ARG A 5 -15.09 5.45 17.86
C ARG A 5 -16.61 5.36 18.03
N GLN A 6 -17.23 6.38 18.63
CA GLN A 6 -18.70 6.43 18.78
C GLN A 6 -19.42 6.48 17.43
N ALA A 7 -18.93 7.29 16.49
CA ALA A 7 -19.46 7.32 15.14
C ALA A 7 -19.28 5.96 14.44
N LEU A 8 -18.09 5.37 14.53
CA LEU A 8 -17.77 4.09 13.90
C LEU A 8 -18.66 2.95 14.41
N THR A 9 -18.93 2.88 15.72
CA THR A 9 -19.82 1.85 16.30
C THR A 9 -21.24 1.96 15.79
N LEU A 10 -21.76 3.19 15.66
CA LEU A 10 -23.12 3.41 15.12
C LEU A 10 -23.17 3.11 13.62
N SER A 11 -22.17 3.55 12.86
CA SER A 11 -22.09 3.29 11.43
C SER A 11 -21.99 1.80 11.11
N PHE A 12 -21.18 1.03 11.86
CA PHE A 12 -21.09 -0.42 11.66
C PHE A 12 -22.38 -1.13 12.03
N PHE A 13 -23.06 -0.71 13.11
CA PHE A 13 -24.36 -1.27 13.45
C PHE A 13 -25.41 -0.99 12.37
N LEU A 14 -25.45 0.24 11.83
CA LEU A 14 -26.36 0.59 10.74
C LEU A 14 -26.09 -0.25 9.48
N LYS A 15 -24.82 -0.41 9.09
CA LYS A 15 -24.43 -1.24 7.95
C LYS A 15 -24.88 -2.69 8.12
N PHE A 16 -24.64 -3.28 9.29
CA PHE A 16 -25.11 -4.63 9.63
C PHE A 16 -26.64 -4.74 9.55
N PHE A 17 -27.36 -3.75 10.10
CA PHE A 17 -28.82 -3.73 10.08
C PHE A 17 -29.36 -3.72 8.64
N LEU A 18 -28.81 -2.87 7.77
CA LEU A 18 -29.21 -2.77 6.37
C LEU A 18 -28.91 -4.06 5.60
N GLU A 19 -27.72 -4.67 5.81
CA GLU A 19 -27.33 -5.94 5.19
C GLU A 19 -28.27 -7.09 5.56
N VAL A 20 -28.63 -7.21 6.86
CA VAL A 20 -29.58 -8.23 7.32
C VAL A 20 -31.00 -7.95 6.81
N ALA A 21 -31.42 -6.69 6.78
CA ALA A 21 -32.75 -6.34 6.32
C ALA A 21 -32.93 -6.59 4.81
N GLU A 22 -31.89 -6.34 4.01
CA GLU A 22 -31.83 -6.73 2.61
C GLU A 22 -31.90 -8.25 2.45
N ALA A 23 -31.10 -9.01 3.20
CA ALA A 23 -31.11 -10.47 3.18
C ALA A 23 -32.47 -11.09 3.56
N LEU A 24 -33.24 -10.41 4.42
CA LEU A 24 -34.59 -10.81 4.82
C LEU A 24 -35.72 -10.18 3.98
N ASN A 25 -35.38 -9.37 2.97
CA ASN A 25 -36.31 -8.68 2.07
C ASN A 25 -37.37 -7.83 2.80
N VAL A 26 -36.94 -7.07 3.81
CA VAL A 26 -37.81 -6.14 4.56
C VAL A 26 -38.21 -4.98 3.65
N LYS A 27 -39.52 -4.77 3.45
CA LYS A 27 -40.05 -3.81 2.46
C LYS A 27 -40.14 -2.35 2.93
N ASN A 28 -40.14 -2.11 4.24
CA ASN A 28 -40.41 -0.80 4.84
C ASN A 28 -39.14 -0.07 5.32
N ILE A 29 -38.09 -0.10 4.51
CA ILE A 29 -36.84 0.61 4.79
C ILE A 29 -36.49 1.40 3.55
N ASP A 30 -36.51 2.73 3.67
CA ASP A 30 -36.28 3.65 2.56
C ASP A 30 -34.82 3.59 2.07
N ASP A 31 -33.87 3.42 2.99
CA ASP A 31 -32.42 3.46 2.73
C ASP A 31 -31.79 2.08 2.43
N LYS A 32 -32.59 1.10 2.01
CA LYS A 32 -32.14 -0.30 1.81
C LYS A 32 -31.06 -0.51 0.74
N HIS A 33 -30.75 0.52 -0.05
CA HIS A 33 -29.79 0.47 -1.15
C HIS A 33 -28.51 1.28 -0.86
N GLU A 34 -28.31 1.72 0.38
CA GLU A 34 -27.08 2.39 0.79
C GLU A 34 -25.86 1.46 0.73
N ILE A 35 -24.67 2.06 0.54
CA ILE A 35 -23.42 1.30 0.45
C ILE A 35 -23.06 0.74 1.83
N THR A 36 -23.35 -0.55 2.04
CA THR A 36 -23.02 -1.28 3.28
C THR A 36 -21.60 -1.83 3.29
N SER A 37 -20.90 -1.85 2.15
CA SER A 37 -19.54 -2.38 2.06
C SER A 37 -18.61 -1.71 3.08
N ILE A 38 -17.79 -2.54 3.73
CA ILE A 38 -16.83 -2.12 4.75
C ILE A 38 -15.44 -2.28 4.16
N GLY A 39 -14.72 -1.17 4.06
CA GLY A 39 -13.40 -1.13 3.44
C GLY A 39 -13.48 -0.93 1.93
N GLN A 40 -12.31 -0.78 1.33
CA GLN A 40 -12.11 -0.88 -0.12
C GLN A 40 -11.33 -2.16 -0.37
N ASP A 41 -11.58 -2.81 -1.50
CA ASP A 41 -10.67 -3.84 -2.00
C ASP A 41 -9.31 -3.18 -2.23
N ILE A 42 -8.36 -3.48 -1.36
CA ILE A 42 -6.97 -3.07 -1.56
C ILE A 42 -6.46 -3.96 -2.69
N PRO A 43 -5.91 -3.39 -3.78
CA PRO A 43 -5.29 -4.20 -4.81
C PRO A 43 -4.31 -5.19 -4.18
N GLU A 44 -4.38 -6.47 -4.56
CA GLU A 44 -3.54 -7.54 -3.99
C GLU A 44 -2.03 -7.25 -4.11
N GLY A 45 -1.64 -6.34 -5.01
CA GLY A 45 -0.27 -5.88 -5.16
C GLY A 45 -0.15 -4.50 -5.78
N LEU A 46 1.05 -3.94 -5.66
CA LEU A 46 1.43 -2.73 -6.36
C LEU A 46 1.65 -3.06 -7.84
N ILE A 47 0.84 -2.51 -8.73
CA ILE A 47 1.10 -2.54 -10.17
C ILE A 47 1.90 -1.29 -10.53
N ALA A 48 3.10 -1.47 -11.06
CA ALA A 48 3.97 -0.37 -11.47
C ALA A 48 4.64 -0.68 -12.81
N THR A 49 4.74 0.33 -13.68
CA THR A 49 5.46 0.27 -14.95
C THR A 49 6.60 1.29 -14.92
N GLN A 50 7.83 0.85 -15.19
CA GLN A 50 8.99 1.73 -15.30
C GLN A 50 9.46 1.75 -16.77
N LEU A 51 9.51 2.93 -17.35
CA LEU A 51 10.01 3.15 -18.72
C LEU A 51 11.23 4.07 -18.63
N TYR A 52 12.30 3.71 -19.32
CA TYR A 52 13.52 4.50 -19.41
C TYR A 52 14.11 4.36 -20.82
N GLN A 53 14.97 5.31 -21.18
CA GLN A 53 15.68 5.27 -22.44
C GLN A 53 16.97 4.45 -22.30
N GLU A 54 17.21 3.56 -23.25
CA GLU A 54 18.46 2.79 -23.33
C GLU A 54 19.62 3.66 -23.83
N VAL A 55 20.84 3.31 -23.42
CA VAL A 55 22.06 4.00 -23.86
C VAL A 55 22.37 3.74 -25.35
N PRO A 56 23.14 4.61 -26.03
CA PRO A 56 23.58 4.38 -27.40
C PRO A 56 24.32 3.05 -27.57
N ALA A 57 24.14 2.40 -28.73
CA ALA A 57 24.70 1.07 -29.00
C ALA A 57 26.25 1.05 -29.05
N ASP A 58 26.87 2.19 -29.32
CA ASP A 58 28.31 2.39 -29.38
C ASP A 58 28.92 2.85 -28.04
N GLN A 59 28.09 3.08 -27.01
CA GLN A 59 28.60 3.46 -25.69
C GLN A 59 29.44 2.31 -25.10
N PRO A 60 30.70 2.58 -24.69
CA PRO A 60 31.55 1.56 -24.07
C PRO A 60 30.90 0.91 -22.84
N ALA A 61 31.15 -0.39 -22.65
CA ALA A 61 30.56 -1.15 -21.53
C ALA A 61 31.00 -0.66 -20.14
N HIS A 62 32.15 0.01 -20.04
CA HIS A 62 32.67 0.55 -18.79
C HIS A 62 32.19 1.99 -18.49
N ASP A 63 31.52 2.65 -19.44
CA ASP A 63 30.93 3.96 -19.22
C ASP A 63 29.61 3.81 -18.46
N PRO A 64 29.51 4.31 -17.20
CA PRO A 64 28.32 4.14 -16.37
C PRO A 64 27.21 5.14 -16.69
N VAL A 65 27.48 6.21 -17.45
CA VAL A 65 26.56 7.32 -17.59
C VAL A 65 25.30 6.86 -18.34
N GLY A 66 24.13 7.08 -17.73
CA GLY A 66 22.82 6.71 -18.31
C GLY A 66 22.40 5.25 -18.06
N ARG A 67 23.25 4.41 -17.46
CA ARG A 67 22.92 3.00 -17.16
C ARG A 67 22.24 2.86 -15.80
N ALA A 68 21.32 1.90 -15.70
CA ALA A 68 20.64 1.54 -14.46
C ALA A 68 21.55 0.72 -13.52
N ILE A 69 22.48 1.40 -12.84
CA ILE A 69 23.41 0.76 -11.90
C ILE A 69 22.77 0.67 -10.51
N PRO A 70 22.78 -0.51 -9.85
CA PRO A 70 22.28 -0.65 -8.49
C PRO A 70 23.00 0.27 -7.50
N HIS A 71 22.31 0.65 -6.41
CA HIS A 71 22.93 1.42 -5.32
C HIS A 71 24.18 0.70 -4.80
N VAL A 72 25.29 1.43 -4.63
CA VAL A 72 26.60 0.85 -4.26
C VAL A 72 26.55 0.08 -2.94
N SER A 73 25.78 0.55 -1.96
CA SER A 73 25.54 -0.15 -0.69
C SER A 73 24.31 -1.06 -0.69
N GLY A 74 23.66 -1.25 -1.84
CA GLY A 74 22.39 -2.00 -1.93
C GLY A 74 22.50 -3.42 -1.40
N MET A 75 23.59 -4.13 -1.71
CA MET A 75 23.85 -5.45 -1.13
C MET A 75 24.05 -5.38 0.38
N LYS A 76 24.83 -4.39 0.86
CA LYS A 76 25.08 -4.18 2.28
C LYS A 76 23.79 -3.88 3.07
N HIS A 77 22.83 -3.21 2.45
CA HIS A 77 21.53 -2.96 3.07
C HIS A 77 20.75 -4.27 3.29
N VAL A 78 20.80 -5.21 2.35
CA VAL A 78 20.05 -6.48 2.44
C VAL A 78 20.77 -7.56 3.25
N THR A 79 22.10 -7.48 3.39
CA THR A 79 22.88 -8.40 4.23
C THR A 79 23.08 -7.90 5.67
N GLY A 80 22.79 -6.62 5.94
CA GLY A 80 23.04 -6.01 7.26
C GLY A 80 24.50 -5.59 7.49
N GLU A 81 25.32 -5.55 6.43
CA GLU A 81 26.73 -5.11 6.51
C GLU A 81 26.89 -3.59 6.42
N ALA A 82 25.82 -2.86 6.11
CA ALA A 82 25.84 -1.40 6.09
C ALA A 82 25.87 -0.87 7.52
N ILE A 83 26.97 -0.23 7.90
CA ILE A 83 27.18 0.35 9.23
C ILE A 83 26.50 1.73 9.31
N TYR A 84 25.46 1.83 10.13
CA TYR A 84 24.79 3.06 10.52
C TYR A 84 25.36 3.58 11.85
N CYS A 85 24.91 4.76 12.30
CA CYS A 85 25.45 5.42 13.49
C CYS A 85 25.43 4.54 14.74
N ASP A 86 24.39 3.73 14.93
CA ASP A 86 24.22 2.86 16.11
C ASP A 86 24.99 1.53 16.00
N ASP A 87 25.44 1.16 14.79
CA ASP A 87 26.24 -0.05 14.57
C ASP A 87 27.74 0.19 14.89
N ILE A 88 28.13 1.45 15.07
CA ILE A 88 29.51 1.84 15.41
C ILE A 88 29.79 1.41 16.84
N GLN A 89 30.61 0.37 17.00
CA GLN A 89 31.08 -0.06 18.32
C GLN A 89 32.04 0.99 18.91
N VAL A 90 31.67 1.54 20.06
CA VAL A 90 32.55 2.37 20.88
C VAL A 90 33.21 1.47 21.92
N ALA A 91 34.54 1.53 22.01
CA ALA A 91 35.35 0.73 22.94
C ALA A 91 35.10 1.09 24.41
#